data_AF-R9M2C1-F1
#
_entry.id   AF-R9M2C1-F1
#
_cell.length_a   1.000
_cell.length_b   1.000
_cell.length_c   1.000
_cell.angle_alpha   90.00
_cell.angle_beta   90.00
_cell.angle_gamma   90.00
#
_symmetry.space_group_name_H-M   'P 1'
#
loop_
_entity.id
_entity.type
_entity.pdbx_description
1 polymer ?
#
loop_
_entity_poly.entity_id
_entity_poly.type
_entity_poly.pdbx_seq_one_letter_code
_entity_poly.pdbx_strand_id
1 'polypeptide(L)'
;MITPIEQLEPISGVKSAKPVETVRGDQSLFGAVFQSAIDNVKQTDMEVREAQYLLSTGQLDNPSAVTIAAEKESIALDLLIQLRNKALDAYSELTRISL
;
A
#
# COMPACT_ATOMS: atom_id res chain seq x y z
N MET A 1 -36.12 37.36 -49.65
CA MET A 1 -36.63 36.19 -48.91
C MET A 1 -35.98 36.23 -47.53
N ILE A 2 -36.78 36.32 -46.47
CA ILE A 2 -36.32 36.40 -45.08
C ILE A 2 -35.85 35.02 -44.60
N THR A 3 -34.64 34.92 -44.07
CA THR A 3 -34.10 33.66 -43.52
C THR A 3 -34.67 33.40 -42.12
N PRO A 4 -35.12 32.16 -41.81
CA PRO A 4 -35.71 31.82 -40.51
C PRO A 4 -34.70 31.87 -39.36
N ILE A 5 -35.18 32.23 -38.15
CA ILE A 5 -34.41 32.22 -36.91
C ILE A 5 -34.18 30.76 -36.46
N GLU A 6 -32.91 30.35 -36.33
CA GLU A 6 -32.53 29.04 -35.81
C GLU A 6 -32.85 28.93 -34.30
N GLN A 7 -33.34 27.76 -33.89
CA GLN A 7 -33.67 27.42 -32.51
C GLN A 7 -32.40 27.46 -31.63
N LEU A 8 -32.52 28.10 -30.46
CA LEU A 8 -31.47 28.13 -29.44
C LEU A 8 -31.21 26.72 -28.91
N GLU A 9 -29.98 26.23 -29.08
CA GLU A 9 -29.52 24.96 -28.50
C GLU A 9 -29.58 25.03 -26.95
N PRO A 10 -30.00 23.95 -26.27
CA PRO A 10 -30.01 23.92 -24.82
C PRO A 10 -28.57 24.04 -24.30
N ILE A 11 -28.37 24.88 -23.29
CA ILE A 11 -27.11 25.02 -22.54
C ILE A 11 -26.69 23.64 -22.04
N SER A 12 -25.81 22.99 -22.79
CA SER A 12 -25.03 21.83 -22.37
C SER A 12 -23.96 22.31 -21.39
N GLY A 13 -24.43 22.77 -20.23
CA GLY A 13 -23.64 23.36 -19.15
C GLY A 13 -23.58 22.50 -17.89
N VAL A 14 -24.11 21.27 -17.93
CA VAL A 14 -23.76 20.26 -16.93
C VAL A 14 -22.68 19.41 -17.55
N LYS A 15 -21.42 19.80 -17.34
CA LYS A 15 -20.31 18.85 -17.41
C LYS A 15 -20.68 17.71 -16.46
N SER A 16 -21.19 16.62 -17.02
CA SER A 16 -21.21 15.33 -16.33
C SER A 16 -19.83 15.18 -15.71
N ALA A 17 -19.79 15.09 -14.39
CA ALA A 17 -18.56 14.79 -13.67
C ALA A 17 -17.90 13.64 -14.42
N LYS A 18 -16.67 13.85 -14.89
CA LYS A 18 -15.90 12.81 -15.57
C LYS A 18 -16.06 11.53 -14.74
N PRO A 19 -16.40 10.39 -15.34
CA PRO A 19 -16.39 9.15 -14.58
C PRO A 19 -15.00 9.08 -13.97
N VAL A 20 -14.95 8.90 -12.64
CA VAL A 20 -13.69 8.65 -11.94
C VAL A 20 -13.02 7.56 -12.74
N GLU A 21 -11.90 7.89 -13.39
CA GLU A 21 -11.08 6.89 -14.05
C GLU A 21 -10.77 5.88 -12.96
N THR A 22 -11.43 4.74 -13.06
CA THR A 22 -11.06 3.57 -12.30
C THR A 22 -9.66 3.30 -12.74
N VAL A 23 -8.71 3.63 -11.87
CA VAL A 23 -7.31 3.25 -12.03
C VAL A 23 -7.32 1.73 -12.15
N ARG A 24 -7.39 1.24 -13.39
CA ARG A 24 -7.02 -0.12 -13.78
C ARG A 24 -5.51 -0.20 -13.71
N GLY A 25 -4.98 -0.06 -12.51
CA GLY A 25 -3.74 -0.70 -12.13
C GLY A 25 -4.16 -2.02 -11.48
N ASP A 26 -3.51 -3.12 -11.86
CA ASP A 26 -3.74 -4.47 -11.33
C ASP A 26 -3.60 -4.60 -9.79
N GLN A 27 -3.26 -3.50 -9.10
CA GLN A 27 -3.02 -3.46 -7.67
C GLN A 27 -3.67 -2.22 -7.06
N SER A 28 -4.55 -2.42 -6.07
CA SER A 28 -5.10 -1.32 -5.28
C SER A 28 -4.00 -0.60 -4.50
N LEU A 29 -4.17 0.69 -4.20
CA LEU A 29 -3.22 1.45 -3.38
C LEU A 29 -2.91 0.75 -2.05
N PHE A 30 -3.95 0.18 -1.42
CA PHE A 30 -3.78 -0.63 -0.21
C PHE A 30 -2.94 -1.90 -0.48
N GLY A 31 -3.23 -2.63 -1.57
CA GLY A 31 -2.47 -3.81 -1.96
C GLY A 31 -0.99 -3.50 -2.20
N ALA A 32 -0.67 -2.38 -2.84
CA ALA A 32 0.71 -1.93 -3.04
C ALA A 32 1.43 -1.61 -1.72
N VAL A 33 0.76 -0.90 -0.80
CA VAL A 33 1.32 -0.61 0.53
C VAL A 33 1.52 -1.89 1.35
N PHE A 34 0.55 -2.80 1.33
CA PHE A 34 0.63 -4.08 2.04
C PHE A 34 1.75 -4.96 1.48
N GLN A 35 1.90 -5.00 0.16
CA GLN A 35 3.00 -5.71 -0.51
C GLN A 35 4.35 -5.12 -0.11
N SER A 36 4.48 -3.79 -0.10
CA SER A 36 5.70 -3.12 0.37
C SER A 36 6.05 -3.44 1.82
N ALA A 37 5.05 -3.58 2.70
CA ALA A 37 5.28 -3.97 4.09
C ALA A 37 5.79 -5.41 4.20
N ILE A 38 5.23 -6.34 3.42
CA ILE A 38 5.72 -7.73 3.34
C ILE A 38 7.17 -7.77 2.86
N ASP A 39 7.48 -7.03 1.81
CA ASP A 39 8.83 -7.03 1.24
C ASP A 39 9.83 -6.36 2.20
N ASN A 40 9.39 -5.38 2.99
CA ASN A 40 10.21 -4.80 4.06
C ASN A 40 10.57 -5.84 5.14
N VAL A 41 9.62 -6.66 5.59
CA VAL A 41 9.89 -7.74 6.56
C VAL A 41 10.87 -8.77 5.99
N LYS A 42 10.70 -9.17 4.72
CA LYS A 42 11.65 -10.10 4.07
C LYS A 42 13.06 -9.50 4.00
N GLN A 43 13.17 -8.23 3.65
CA GLN A 43 14.44 -7.54 3.55
C GLN A 43 15.15 -7.48 4.91
N THR A 44 14.44 -7.12 5.97
CA THR A 44 15.03 -7.04 7.32
C THR A 44 15.38 -8.42 7.89
N ASP A 45 14.59 -9.47 7.63
CA ASP A 45 14.96 -10.86 7.98
C ASP A 45 16.24 -11.31 7.25
N MET A 46 16.41 -10.96 5.97
CA MET A 46 17.66 -11.24 5.26
C MET A 46 18.85 -10.51 5.89
N GLU A 47 18.70 -9.23 6.25
CA GLU A 47 19.75 -8.46 6.94
C GLU A 47 20.14 -9.09 8.29
N VAL A 48 19.16 -9.56 9.07
CA VAL A 48 19.41 -10.28 10.33
C VAL A 48 20.23 -11.55 10.08
N ARG A 49 19.84 -12.36 9.10
CA ARG A 49 20.53 -13.62 8.79
C ARG A 49 21.94 -13.40 8.30
N GLU A 50 22.15 -12.42 7.44
CA GLU A 50 23.48 -12.04 6.96
C GLU A 50 24.38 -11.59 8.13
N ALA A 51 23.87 -10.70 8.98
CA ALA A 51 24.60 -10.23 10.15
C ALA A 51 24.94 -11.38 11.12
N GLN A 52 23.99 -12.29 11.38
CA GLN A 52 24.22 -13.48 12.21
C GLN A 52 25.27 -14.42 11.61
N TYR A 53 25.26 -14.60 10.29
CA TYR A 53 26.24 -15.41 9.59
C TYR A 53 27.65 -14.81 9.70
N LEU A 54 27.78 -13.50 9.45
CA LEU A 54 29.05 -12.79 9.58
C LEU A 54 29.57 -12.82 11.03
N LEU A 55 28.67 -12.67 12.01
CA LEU A 55 29.04 -12.78 13.43
C LEU A 55 29.55 -14.19 13.76
N SER A 56 28.84 -15.22 13.31
CA SER A 56 29.19 -16.63 13.57
C SER A 56 30.51 -17.06 12.92
N THR A 57 30.87 -16.42 11.81
CA THR A 57 32.15 -16.66 11.12
C THR A 57 33.27 -15.72 11.59
N GLY A 58 32.98 -14.79 12.51
CA GLY A 58 33.93 -13.79 13.00
C GLY A 58 34.32 -12.72 11.99
N GLN A 59 33.57 -12.59 10.88
CA GLN A 59 33.80 -11.62 9.81
C GLN A 59 33.02 -10.31 10.01
N LEU A 60 32.22 -10.21 11.08
CA LEU A 60 31.44 -9.02 11.36
C LEU A 60 32.29 -7.98 12.12
N ASP A 61 32.50 -6.82 11.49
CA ASP A 61 33.29 -5.73 12.09
C ASP A 61 32.66 -5.17 13.37
N ASN A 62 31.32 -5.10 13.43
CA ASN A 62 30.57 -4.57 14.57
C ASN A 62 29.53 -5.60 15.07
N PRO A 63 29.73 -6.25 16.23
CA PRO A 63 28.79 -7.25 16.74
C PRO A 63 27.41 -6.69 17.07
N SER A 64 27.30 -5.41 17.39
CA SER A 64 26.01 -4.75 17.67
C SER A 64 25.12 -4.64 16.43
N ALA A 65 25.68 -4.82 15.22
CA ALA A 65 24.91 -4.79 13.97
C ALA A 65 23.83 -5.89 13.94
N VAL A 66 24.07 -7.05 14.57
CA VAL A 66 23.07 -8.12 14.67
C VAL A 66 21.85 -7.66 15.46
N THR A 67 22.08 -7.03 16.62
CA THR A 67 20.99 -6.51 17.47
C THR A 67 20.21 -5.42 16.75
N ILE A 68 20.91 -4.49 16.07
CA ILE A 68 20.26 -3.42 15.31
C ILE A 68 19.40 -4.00 14.16
N ALA A 69 19.92 -4.99 13.42
CA ALA A 69 19.16 -5.66 12.38
C ALA A 69 17.92 -6.36 12.95
N ALA A 70 18.07 -7.04 14.10
CA ALA A 70 16.96 -7.72 14.76
C ALA A 70 15.87 -6.75 15.24
N GLU A 71 16.26 -5.59 15.78
CA GLU A 71 15.29 -4.54 16.15
C GLU A 71 14.53 -4.00 14.93
N LYS A 72 15.20 -3.79 13.79
CA LYS A 72 14.54 -3.39 12.55
C LYS A 72 13.54 -4.43 12.05
N GLU A 73 13.91 -5.71 12.09
CA GLU A 73 13.04 -6.82 11.69
C GLU A 73 11.81 -6.92 12.59
N SER A 74 12.00 -6.82 13.91
CA SER A 74 10.89 -6.77 14.87
C SER A 74 9.92 -5.62 14.59
N ILE A 75 10.42 -4.40 14.37
CA ILE A 75 9.57 -3.23 14.09
C ILE A 75 8.81 -3.40 12.77
N ALA A 76 9.48 -3.92 11.73
CA ALA A 76 8.85 -4.17 10.43
C ALA A 76 7.72 -5.22 10.55
N LEU A 77 7.97 -6.29 11.31
CA LEU A 77 6.98 -7.34 11.56
C LEU A 77 5.78 -6.81 12.35
N ASP A 78 6.01 -6.04 13.41
CA ASP A 78 4.96 -5.43 14.21
C ASP A 78 4.06 -4.51 13.37
N LEU A 79 4.66 -3.73 12.46
CA LEU A 79 3.92 -2.90 11.53
C LEU A 79 3.06 -3.72 10.57
N LEU A 80 3.61 -4.80 10.00
CA LEU A 80 2.87 -5.70 9.11
C LEU A 80 1.67 -6.34 9.82
N ILE A 81 1.87 -6.80 11.08
CA ILE A 81 0.79 -7.38 11.89
C ILE A 81 -0.32 -6.34 12.13
N GLN A 82 0.05 -5.09 12.47
CA GLN A 82 -0.93 -4.02 12.66
C GLN A 82 -1.71 -3.72 11.37
N LEU A 83 -1.04 -3.65 10.21
CA LEU A 83 -1.69 -3.48 8.91
C LEU A 83 -2.66 -4.63 8.62
N ARG A 84 -2.24 -5.87 8.86
CA ARG A 84 -3.07 -7.07 8.67
C ARG A 84 -4.33 -7.01 9.52
N ASN A 85 -4.19 -6.72 10.81
CA ASN A 85 -5.32 -6.64 11.72
C ASN A 85 -6.30 -5.54 11.29
N LYS A 86 -5.78 -4.35 10.98
CA LYS A 86 -6.61 -3.22 10.54
C LYS A 86 -7.36 -3.51 9.25
N ALA A 87 -6.75 -4.26 8.33
CA ALA A 87 -7.39 -4.68 7.09
C ALA A 87 -8.57 -5.65 7.35
N LEU A 88 -8.40 -6.60 8.27
CA LEU A 88 -9.46 -7.52 8.68
C LEU A 88 -10.60 -6.80 9.40
N ASP A 89 -10.27 -5.82 10.25
CA ASP A 89 -11.28 -4.98 10.91
C ASP A 89 -12.10 -4.18 9.91
N ALA A 90 -11.44 -3.53 8.93
CA ALA A 90 -12.11 -2.76 7.89
C ALA A 90 -13.01 -3.63 7.01
N TYR A 91 -12.54 -4.84 6.66
CA TYR A 91 -13.37 -5.83 5.96
C TYR A 91 -14.61 -6.21 6.78
N SER A 92 -14.43 -6.51 8.06
CA SER A 92 -15.52 -6.88 8.97
C SER A 92 -16.56 -5.76 9.10
N GLU A 93 -16.11 -4.50 9.20
CA GLU A 93 -17.01 -3.34 9.31
C GLU A 93 -17.81 -3.10 8.02
N LEU A 94 -17.18 -3.23 6.85
CA LEU A 94 -17.87 -3.17 5.56
C LEU A 94 -18.96 -4.26 5.44
N THR A 95 -18.67 -5.49 5.88
CA THR A 95 -19.66 -6.56 5.88
C THR A 95 -20.82 -6.31 6.85
N ARG A 96 -20.56 -5.65 7.99
CA ARG A 96 -21.59 -5.29 8.97
C ARG A 96 -22.54 -4.20 8.45
N ILE A 97 -22.04 -3.18 7.78
CA ILE A 97 -22.86 -2.10 7.21
C ILE A 97 -23.72 -2.59 6.04
N SER A 98 -23.24 -3.61 5.32
CA SER A 98 -23.91 -4.14 4.12
C SER A 98 -25.08 -5.09 4.42
N LEU A 99 -25.31 -5.43 5.69
CA LEU A 99 -26.40 -6.29 6.17
C LEU A 99 -27.46 -5.45 6.90
#